data_AF-A0A954G3L3-F1
#
_entry.id   AF-A0A954G3L3-F1
#
_cell.length_a   1.000
_cell.length_b   1.000
_cell.length_c   1.000
_cell.angle_alpha   90.00
_cell.angle_beta   90.00
_cell.angle_gamma   90.00
#
_symmetry.space_group_name_H-M   'P 1'
#
loop_
_entity.id
_entity.type
_entity.pdbx_description
1 polymer ?
#
loop_
_entity_poly.entity_id
_entity_poly.type
_entity_poly.pdbx_seq_one_letter_code
_entity_poly.pdbx_strand_id
1 'polypeptide(L)' 'MAIKATQFEVHPSAGVPIYLQIIGQINAMIAGGHLNAGDMLPSVRQMATELGVNAMTISKAYSKL' A
#
# COMPACT_ATOMS: atom_id res chain seq x y z
N MET A 1 -9.64 -9.12 -8.97
CA MET A 1 -9.14 -7.94 -9.72
C MET A 1 -7.75 -7.58 -9.19
N ALA A 2 -6.92 -6.89 -9.98
CA ALA A 2 -5.57 -6.50 -9.55
C ALA A 2 -5.54 -5.01 -9.17
N ILE A 3 -5.11 -4.72 -7.95
CA ILE A 3 -4.86 -3.35 -7.48
C ILE A 3 -3.50 -2.91 -8.02
N LYS A 4 -3.41 -1.67 -8.52
CA LYS A 4 -2.17 -1.11 -9.06
C LYS A 4 -1.49 -0.22 -8.03
N ALA A 5 -0.16 -0.17 -8.04
CA ALA A 5 0.55 0.67 -7.08
C ALA A 5 0.34 2.17 -7.34
N THR A 6 0.03 2.56 -8.58
CA THR A 6 -0.44 3.92 -8.93
C THR A 6 -1.74 4.38 -8.25
N GLN A 7 -2.47 3.48 -7.56
CA GLN A 7 -3.66 3.85 -6.76
C GLN A 7 -3.30 4.31 -5.34
N PHE A 8 -2.02 4.22 -4.96
CA PHE A 8 -1.53 4.63 -3.66
C PHE A 8 -0.77 5.95 -3.75
N GLU A 9 -0.89 6.75 -2.71
CA GLU A 9 -0.15 8.00 -2.57
C GLU A 9 0.57 8.04 -1.22
N VAL A 10 1.80 8.54 -1.19
CA VAL A 10 2.59 8.61 0.04
C VAL A 10 3.23 9.98 0.20
N HIS A 11 3.19 10.50 1.42
CA HIS A 11 3.73 11.81 1.75
C HIS A 11 4.76 11.70 2.88
N PRO A 12 6.07 11.69 2.57
CA PRO A 12 7.12 11.58 3.59
C PRO A 12 7.09 12.70 4.64
N SER A 13 6.58 13.88 4.28
CA SER A 13 6.48 15.06 5.15
C SER A 13 5.21 15.12 6.00
N ALA A 14 4.27 14.18 5.84
CA ALA A 14 2.97 14.23 6.53
C ALA A 14 3.03 13.87 8.02
N GLY A 15 4.21 13.63 8.60
CA GLY A 15 4.37 13.22 10.00
C GLY A 15 3.88 11.80 10.33
N VAL A 16 3.28 11.11 9.37
CA VAL A 16 2.85 9.71 9.48
C VAL A 16 3.87 8.80 8.78
N PRO A 17 4.38 7.75 9.42
CA PRO A 17 5.25 6.77 8.76
C PRO A 17 4.63 6.18 7.48
N ILE A 18 5.40 6.09 6.39
CA ILE A 18 4.91 5.65 5.07
C ILE A 18 4.21 4.28 5.12
N TYR A 19 4.74 3.32 5.88
CA TYR A 19 4.09 2.00 6.00
C TYR A 19 2.69 2.07 6.62
N LEU A 20 2.44 3.02 7.52
CA LEU A 20 1.11 3.26 8.10
C LEU A 20 0.18 3.96 7.10
N GLN A 21 0.71 4.87 6.27
CA GLN A 21 -0.07 5.49 5.20
C GLN A 21 -0.58 4.44 4.20
N ILE A 22 0.27 3.47 3.85
CA ILE A 22 -0.10 2.36 2.96
C ILE A 22 -1.17 1.48 3.62
N ILE A 23 -0.96 1.05 4.87
CA ILE A 23 -1.96 0.24 5.60
C ILE A 23 -3.31 0.96 5.67
N GLY A 24 -3.30 2.27 5.97
CA GLY A 24 -4.51 3.09 6.03
C GLY A 24 -5.28 3.09 4.72
N GLN A 25 -4.59 3.25 3.59
CA GLN A 25 -5.20 3.22 2.25
C GLN A 25 -5.74 1.84 1.89
N ILE A 26 -5.01 0.76 2.20
CA ILE A 26 -5.50 -0.61 1.99
C ILE A 26 -6.79 -0.84 2.78
N ASN A 27 -6.79 -0.48 4.07
CA ASN A 27 -7.98 -0.62 4.92
C ASN A 27 -9.16 0.22 4.41
N ALA A 28 -8.91 1.43 3.93
CA ALA A 28 -9.94 2.28 3.35
C ALA A 28 -10.53 1.66 2.07
N MET A 29 -9.70 1.06 1.21
CA MET A 29 -10.19 0.36 0.02
C MET A 29 -10.99 -0.90 0.37
N ILE A 30 -10.61 -1.64 1.40
CA ILE A 30 -11.38 -2.79 1.90
C ILE A 30 -12.74 -2.32 2.42
N ALA A 31 -12.74 -1.30 3.28
CA ALA A 31 -13.96 -0.74 3.86
C ALA A 31 -14.90 -0.15 2.78
N GLY A 32 -14.35 0.41 1.71
CA GLY A 32 -15.09 0.91 0.55
C GLY A 32 -15.51 -0.16 -0.46
N GLY A 33 -15.13 -1.43 -0.28
CA GLY A 33 -15.43 -2.52 -1.21
C GLY A 33 -14.62 -2.50 -2.52
N HIS A 34 -13.61 -1.63 -2.60
CA HIS A 34 -12.69 -1.54 -3.74
C HIS A 34 -11.61 -2.64 -3.71
N LEU A 35 -11.35 -3.20 -2.53
CA LEU A 35 -10.44 -4.33 -2.33
C LEU A 35 -11.17 -5.44 -1.59
N ASN A 36 -11.42 -6.55 -2.28
CA ASN A 36 -12.15 -7.69 -1.74
C ASN A 36 -11.22 -8.86 -1.41
N ALA A 37 -11.70 -9.80 -0.62
CA ALA A 37 -10.98 -11.03 -0.37
C ALA A 37 -10.66 -11.76 -1.69
N GLY A 38 -9.39 -12.11 -1.88
CA GLY A 38 -8.90 -12.72 -3.12
C GLY A 38 -8.38 -11.72 -4.17
N ASP A 39 -8.58 -10.42 -3.99
CA ASP A 39 -7.90 -9.41 -4.81
C ASP A 39 -6.40 -9.38 -4.49
N MET A 40 -5.60 -9.12 -5.52
CA MET A 40 -4.15 -9.10 -5.40
C MET A 40 -3.64 -7.67 -5.26
N LEU A 41 -2.85 -7.44 -4.22
CA LEU A 41 -2.02 -6.25 -4.10
C LEU A 41 -0.80 -6.33 -5.04
N PRO A 42 -0.23 -5.18 -5.45
CA PRO A 42 1.05 -5.16 -6.14
C PRO A 42 2.13 -5.88 -5.32
N SER A 43 3.08 -6.53 -5.98
CA SER A 43 4.23 -7.10 -5.28
C SER A 43 5.01 -6.01 -4.52
N VAL A 44 5.74 -6.40 -3.47
CA VAL A 44 6.60 -5.50 -2.69
C VAL A 44 7.51 -4.67 -3.60
N ARG A 45 8.11 -5.32 -4.61
CA ARG A 45 9.03 -4.68 -5.55
C ARG A 45 8.32 -3.71 -6.50
N GLN A 46 7.14 -4.07 -7.02
CA GLN A 46 6.36 -3.19 -7.89
C GLN A 46 5.91 -1.94 -7.13
N MET A 47 5.30 -2.14 -5.96
CA MET A 47 4.85 -1.05 -5.09
C MET A 47 5.99 -0.11 -4.71
N ALA A 48 7.14 -0.65 -4.30
CA ALA A 48 8.32 0.12 -3.96
C ALA A 48 8.84 0.95 -5.13
N THR A 49 8.89 0.34 -6.32
CA THR A 49 9.36 1.02 -7.55
C THR A 49 8.42 2.13 -7.97
N GLU A 50 7.11 1.87 -8.01
CA GLU A 50 6.10 2.83 -8.46
C GLU A 50 5.97 4.02 -7.50
N LEU A 51 6.07 3.78 -6.18
CA LEU A 51 5.96 4.84 -5.18
C LEU A 51 7.31 5.53 -4.86
N GLY A 52 8.43 5.01 -5.37
CA GLY A 52 9.76 5.50 -4.99
C GLY A 52 10.09 5.29 -3.52
N VAL A 53 9.57 4.21 -2.91
CA VAL A 53 9.70 3.91 -1.48
C VAL A 53 10.61 2.70 -1.26
N ASN A 54 11.31 2.65 -0.11
CA ASN A 54 12.11 1.50 0.28
C ASN A 54 11.26 0.22 0.35
N ALA A 55 11.71 -0.86 -0.30
CA ALA A 55 11.01 -2.15 -0.32
C ALA A 55 10.77 -2.75 1.09
N MET A 56 11.67 -2.51 2.05
CA MET A 56 11.46 -2.93 3.44
C MET A 56 10.27 -2.20 4.09
N THR A 57 10.00 -0.95 3.71
CA THR A 57 8.84 -0.20 4.18
C THR A 57 7.53 -0.80 3.66
N ILE A 58 7.51 -1.20 2.38
CA ILE A 58 6.36 -1.91 1.80
C ILE A 58 6.18 -3.29 2.45
N SER A 59 7.26 -4.06 2.59
CA SER A 59 7.23 -5.37 3.24
C SER A 59 6.71 -5.27 4.68
N LYS A 60 7.11 -4.24 5.43
CA LYS A 60 6.59 -3.93 6.77
C LYS A 60 5.10 -3.55 6.77
N ALA A 61 4.61 -2.89 5.73
CA ALA A 61 3.19 -2.61 5.59
C ALA A 61 2.40 -3.91 5.40
N TYR A 62 2.83 -4.75 4.44
CA TYR A 62 2.15 -5.99 4.10
C TYR A 62 2.17 -7.03 5.22
N SER A 63 3.23 -7.09 6.03
CA SER A 63 3.29 -8.02 7.17
C SER A 63 2.40 -7.63 8.36
N LYS A 64 1.70 -6.50 8.26
CA LYS A 64 0.80 -5.96 9.31
C LYS A 64 -0.67 -5.92 8.88
N LEU A 65 -0.99 -6.45 7.69
CA LEU A 65 -2.35 -6.61 7.18
C LEU A 65 -2.99 -7.91 7.68
#